data_AF-A0A0F8XI18-F1
#
_entry.id   AF-A0A0F8XI18-F1
#
_cell.length_a   1.000
_cell.length_b   1.000
_cell.length_c   1.000
_cell.angle_alpha   90.00
_cell.angle_beta   90.00
_cell.angle_gamma   90.00
#
_symmetry.space_group_name_H-M   'P 1'
#
loop_
_entity.id
_entity.type
_entity.pdbx_description
1 polymer ?
#
loop_
_entity_poly.entity_id
_entity_poly.type
_entity_poly.pdbx_seq_one_letter_code
_entity_poly.pdbx_strand_id
1 'polypeptide(L)'
;MIILPPYIYDKDVYPQIVVEDRWIFNKLALAERLGYKCGPTGMQAPRGTYCVRPTYNLYGNGEGGFYKIEHDGNRNIPNRPGYFWCEWFEGEHTWAEYINDRFSAGMGGVIDEATGSMPIYEIDAVPMEPEFRGISRYM
;
A
#
# COMPACT_ATOMS: atom_id res chain seq x y z
N MET A 1 17.02 -16.44 -18.92
CA MET A 1 15.74 -16.90 -18.35
C MET A 1 15.76 -16.51 -16.88
N ILE A 2 15.06 -15.44 -16.51
CA ILE A 2 14.87 -15.07 -15.11
C ILE A 2 13.75 -16.00 -14.63
N ILE A 3 14.09 -16.95 -13.76
CA ILE A 3 13.09 -17.76 -13.08
C ILE A 3 12.64 -16.92 -11.89
N LEU A 4 11.44 -16.34 -11.97
CA LEU A 4 10.84 -15.72 -10.79
C LEU A 4 10.54 -16.83 -9.79
N PRO A 5 10.90 -16.66 -8.50
CA PRO A 5 10.43 -17.59 -7.49
C PRO A 5 8.89 -17.65 -7.53
N PRO A 6 8.28 -18.79 -7.17
CA PRO A 6 6.83 -18.87 -7.04
C PRO A 6 6.33 -17.76 -6.11
N TYR A 7 5.12 -17.23 -6.31
CA TYR A 7 4.50 -16.24 -5.43
C TYR A 7 4.74 -16.62 -3.95
N ILE A 8 5.58 -15.86 -3.27
CA ILE A 8 5.89 -16.04 -1.84
C ILE A 8 5.05 -15.02 -1.07
N TYR A 9 4.37 -15.45 -0.02
CA TYR A 9 3.62 -14.53 0.83
C TYR A 9 4.56 -13.67 1.68
N ASP A 10 4.16 -12.42 1.96
CA ASP A 10 4.92 -11.50 2.83
C ASP A 10 5.33 -12.14 4.17
N LYS A 11 4.46 -12.97 4.77
CA LYS A 11 4.76 -13.70 6.02
C LYS A 11 5.96 -14.64 5.92
N ASP A 12 6.21 -15.20 4.73
CA ASP A 12 7.29 -16.15 4.48
C ASP A 12 8.57 -15.40 4.05
N VAL A 13 8.42 -14.23 3.40
CA VAL A 13 9.53 -13.33 3.04
C VAL A 13 10.08 -12.58 4.25
N TYR A 14 9.22 -12.09 5.16
CA TYR A 14 9.60 -11.28 6.32
C TYR A 14 10.81 -11.78 7.12
N PRO A 15 10.92 -13.07 7.51
CA PRO A 15 12.09 -13.56 8.26
C PRO A 15 13.39 -13.58 7.45
N GLN A 16 13.30 -13.55 6.11
CA GLN A 16 14.45 -13.57 5.19
C GLN A 16 15.03 -12.17 4.93
N ILE A 17 14.23 -11.12 5.20
CA ILE A 17 14.64 -9.72 5.01
C ILE A 17 15.47 -9.24 6.21
N VAL A 18 16.59 -8.57 5.89
CA VAL A 18 17.46 -7.91 6.88
C VAL A 18 16.66 -6.85 7.65
N VAL A 19 17.00 -6.64 8.92
CA VAL A 19 16.17 -5.85 9.84
C VAL A 19 15.96 -4.41 9.33
N GLU A 20 17.00 -3.86 8.71
CA GLU A 20 17.07 -2.51 8.18
C GLU A 20 16.05 -2.26 7.07
N ASP A 21 15.60 -3.31 6.36
CA ASP A 21 14.68 -3.21 5.22
C ASP A 21 13.25 -3.63 5.57
N ARG A 22 12.98 -4.10 6.80
CA ARG A 22 11.64 -4.49 7.24
C ARG A 22 10.65 -3.33 7.32
N TRP A 23 11.11 -2.09 7.13
CA TRP A 23 10.26 -0.91 7.05
C TRP A 23 9.27 -0.97 5.88
N ILE A 24 9.57 -1.73 4.82
CA ILE A 24 8.66 -1.88 3.65
C ILE A 24 7.29 -2.45 4.04
N PHE A 25 7.23 -3.26 5.11
CA PHE A 25 5.98 -3.86 5.60
C PHE A 25 5.16 -2.90 6.48
N ASN A 26 5.74 -1.78 6.91
CA ASN A 26 5.08 -0.76 7.71
C ASN A 26 4.32 0.23 6.82
N LYS A 27 3.02 0.01 6.69
CA LYS A 27 2.15 0.81 5.81
C LYS A 27 2.01 2.27 6.26
N LEU A 28 2.12 2.56 7.56
CA LEU A 28 2.12 3.92 8.08
C LEU A 28 3.41 4.65 7.71
N ALA A 29 4.55 4.02 7.97
CA ALA A 29 5.86 4.61 7.70
C ALA A 29 6.09 4.85 6.20
N LEU A 30 5.51 4.01 5.33
CA LEU A 30 5.49 4.24 3.89
C LEU A 30 4.60 5.43 3.52
N ALA A 31 3.37 5.51 4.05
CA ALA A 31 2.44 6.61 3.78
C ALA A 31 3.02 7.97 4.21
N GLU A 32 3.70 8.04 5.36
CA GLU A 32 4.38 9.25 5.84
C GLU A 32 5.51 9.69 4.88
N ARG A 33 6.30 8.74 4.36
CA ARG A 33 7.37 9.03 3.38
C ARG A 33 6.82 9.54 2.04
N LEU A 34 5.66 9.05 1.63
CA LEU A 34 4.98 9.49 0.41
C LEU A 34 4.24 10.82 0.60
N GLY A 35 4.26 11.40 1.80
CA GLY A 35 3.63 12.69 2.10
C GLY A 35 2.11 12.63 2.17
N TYR A 36 1.53 11.45 2.38
CA TYR A 36 0.09 11.28 2.51
C TYR A 36 -0.41 11.88 3.83
N LYS A 37 -1.66 12.33 3.84
CA LYS A 37 -2.36 12.68 5.07
C LYS A 37 -2.69 11.40 5.83
N CYS A 38 -1.82 11.03 6.75
CA CYS A 38 -1.97 9.82 7.55
C CYS A 38 -1.52 10.01 8.99
N GLY A 39 -1.92 9.08 9.86
CA GLY A 39 -1.46 9.03 11.24
C GLY A 39 -1.96 7.78 11.97
N PRO A 40 -1.30 7.39 13.07
CA PRO A 40 -1.75 6.27 13.89
C PRO A 40 -3.12 6.57 14.53
N THR A 41 -3.94 5.54 14.75
CA THR A 41 -5.18 5.73 15.52
C THR A 41 -4.85 6.23 16.93
N GLY A 42 -5.62 7.20 17.44
CA GLY A 42 -5.31 7.93 18.67
C GLY A 42 -4.70 9.31 18.42
N MET A 43 -4.19 9.56 17.21
CA MET A 43 -3.91 10.92 16.72
C MET A 43 -5.17 11.52 16.09
N GLN A 44 -5.36 12.83 16.29
CA GLN A 44 -6.48 13.56 15.67
C GLN A 44 -6.24 13.73 14.17
N ALA A 45 -7.20 13.28 13.37
CA ALA A 45 -7.21 13.46 11.93
C ALA A 45 -7.91 14.78 11.56
N PRO A 46 -7.47 15.51 10.52
CA PRO A 46 -8.23 16.62 9.96
C PRO A 46 -9.61 16.18 9.45
N ARG A 47 -10.50 17.12 9.17
CA ARG A 47 -11.76 16.81 8.46
C ARG A 47 -11.46 16.19 7.09
N GLY A 48 -12.12 15.09 6.75
CA GLY A 48 -11.94 14.40 5.47
C GLY A 48 -12.41 12.96 5.50
N THR A 49 -12.10 12.25 4.43
CA THR A 49 -12.44 10.84 4.25
C THR A 49 -11.19 10.00 4.35
N TYR A 50 -11.25 8.92 5.14
CA TYR A 50 -10.07 8.13 5.46
C TYR A 50 -10.30 6.63 5.30
N CYS A 51 -9.26 5.93 4.86
CA CYS A 51 -9.11 4.50 5.01
C CYS A 51 -8.42 4.19 6.34
N VAL A 52 -9.04 3.35 7.18
CA VAL A 52 -8.47 2.91 8.46
C VAL A 52 -8.12 1.43 8.39
N ARG A 53 -6.83 1.09 8.57
CA ARG A 53 -6.30 -0.26 8.33
C ARG A 53 -5.11 -0.60 9.24
N PRO A 54 -4.71 -1.88 9.39
CA PRO A 54 -3.52 -2.25 10.13
C PRO A 54 -2.25 -1.58 9.60
N THR A 55 -1.34 -1.21 10.51
CA THR A 55 0.01 -0.74 10.18
C THR A 55 0.84 -1.87 9.56
N TYR A 56 0.70 -3.09 10.10
CA TYR A 56 1.31 -4.32 9.58
C TYR A 56 0.21 -5.33 9.22
N ASN A 57 0.33 -5.95 8.05
CA ASN A 57 -0.43 -7.14 7.65
C ASN A 57 0.44 -7.93 6.66
N LEU A 58 1.00 -9.04 7.13
CA LEU A 58 1.85 -9.96 6.34
C LEU A 58 1.04 -11.10 5.70
N TYR A 59 -0.24 -11.25 6.06
CA TYR A 59 -1.14 -12.20 5.41
C TYR A 59 -1.69 -11.65 4.09
N GLY A 60 -1.67 -10.32 3.92
CA GLY A 60 -2.14 -9.64 2.72
C GLY A 60 -3.67 -9.71 2.59
N ASN A 61 -4.16 -9.65 1.35
CA ASN A 61 -5.55 -9.95 0.95
C ASN A 61 -6.66 -9.25 1.75
N GLY A 62 -6.39 -8.07 2.31
CA GLY A 62 -7.36 -7.37 3.15
C GLY A 62 -7.61 -8.02 4.51
N GLU A 63 -6.82 -9.01 4.93
CA GLU A 63 -6.91 -9.60 6.26
C GLU A 63 -6.69 -8.54 7.36
N GLY A 64 -7.47 -8.66 8.44
CA GLY A 64 -7.62 -7.61 9.46
C GLY A 64 -8.71 -6.59 9.12
N GLY A 65 -9.07 -6.46 7.84
CA GLY A 65 -10.07 -5.53 7.34
C GLY A 65 -9.56 -4.10 7.27
N PHE A 66 -10.10 -3.34 6.34
CA PHE A 66 -10.06 -1.88 6.36
C PHE A 66 -11.49 -1.35 6.29
N TYR A 67 -11.68 -0.10 6.70
CA TYR A 67 -12.96 0.57 6.53
C TYR A 67 -12.76 2.03 6.13
N LYS A 68 -13.71 2.52 5.34
CA LYS A 68 -13.84 3.94 4.98
C LYS A 68 -14.58 4.66 6.10
N ILE A 69 -14.09 5.83 6.51
CA ILE A 69 -14.75 6.69 7.49
C ILE A 69 -14.78 8.13 6.97
N GLU A 70 -15.96 8.74 7.07
CA GLU A 70 -16.11 10.20 6.96
C GLU A 70 -15.84 10.83 8.33
N HIS A 71 -14.87 11.72 8.41
CA HIS A 71 -14.40 12.30 9.65
C HIS A 71 -14.63 13.82 9.67
N ASP A 72 -15.26 14.32 10.74
CA ASP A 72 -15.63 15.73 10.89
C ASP A 72 -14.48 16.62 11.38
N GLY A 73 -13.38 16.03 11.85
CA GLY A 73 -12.21 16.72 12.40
C GLY A 73 -12.32 17.10 13.87
N ASN A 74 -13.46 16.84 14.52
CA ASN A 74 -13.73 17.28 15.90
C ASN A 74 -13.55 16.18 16.95
N ARG A 75 -13.32 14.93 16.51
CA ARG A 75 -13.15 13.76 17.38
C ARG A 75 -11.94 12.96 16.94
N ASN A 76 -11.57 11.94 17.71
CA ASN A 76 -10.62 10.96 17.21
C ASN A 76 -11.35 9.91 16.37
N ILE A 77 -10.70 9.45 15.30
CA ILE A 77 -11.09 8.21 14.62
C ILE A 77 -11.08 7.07 15.66
N PRO A 78 -12.04 6.12 15.63
CA PRO A 78 -12.12 5.04 16.60
C PRO A 78 -10.77 4.36 16.84
N ASN A 79 -10.34 4.34 18.10
CA ASN A 79 -9.04 3.80 18.45
C ASN A 79 -9.04 2.28 18.29
N ARG A 80 -8.17 1.78 17.40
CA ARG A 80 -7.92 0.35 17.24
C ARG A 80 -6.41 0.14 17.27
N PRO A 81 -5.84 -0.43 18.35
CA PRO A 81 -4.40 -0.60 18.48
C PRO A 81 -3.77 -1.26 17.25
N GLY A 82 -2.66 -0.68 16.77
CA GLY A 82 -1.95 -1.15 15.57
C GLY A 82 -2.55 -0.69 14.24
N TYR A 83 -3.64 0.10 14.24
CA TYR A 83 -4.22 0.68 13.03
C TYR A 83 -3.71 2.11 12.81
N PHE A 84 -3.84 2.56 11.57
CA PHE A 84 -3.62 3.94 11.17
C PHE A 84 -4.71 4.39 10.20
N TRP A 85 -4.94 5.69 10.14
CA TRP A 85 -5.77 6.34 9.14
C TRP A 85 -4.88 6.93 8.04
N CYS A 86 -5.37 6.90 6.81
CA CYS A 86 -4.74 7.50 5.63
C CYS A 86 -5.85 8.09 4.76
N GLU A 87 -5.62 9.21 4.09
CA GLU A 87 -6.61 9.80 3.19
C GLU A 87 -7.14 8.78 2.18
N TRP A 88 -8.42 8.90 1.87
CA TRP A 88 -9.07 8.08 0.88
C TRP A 88 -8.68 8.54 -0.52
N PHE A 89 -8.13 7.64 -1.32
CA PHE A 89 -7.80 7.90 -2.72
C PHE A 89 -8.97 7.47 -3.61
N GLU A 90 -9.22 8.26 -4.64
CA GLU A 90 -10.20 7.97 -5.69
C GLU A 90 -9.50 8.05 -7.04
N GLY A 91 -9.93 7.19 -7.98
CA GLY A 91 -9.39 7.14 -9.32
C GLY A 91 -8.93 5.74 -9.71
N GLU A 92 -8.01 5.70 -10.68
CA GLU A 92 -7.46 4.47 -11.21
C GLU A 92 -6.56 3.77 -10.18
N HIS A 93 -6.76 2.46 -10.03
CA HIS A 93 -5.90 1.59 -9.24
C HIS A 93 -4.90 0.92 -10.16
N THR A 94 -3.62 1.22 -9.96
CA THR A 94 -2.51 0.61 -10.70
C THR A 94 -1.56 -0.11 -9.76
N TRP A 95 -0.91 -1.15 -10.28
CA TRP A 95 0.24 -1.77 -9.66
C TRP A 95 1.26 -2.13 -10.74
N ALA A 96 2.54 -2.07 -10.37
CA ALA A 96 3.65 -2.39 -11.25
C ALA A 96 4.69 -3.21 -10.49
N GLU A 97 5.31 -4.14 -11.21
CA GLU A 97 6.42 -4.97 -10.75
C GLU A 97 7.71 -4.49 -11.40
N TYR A 98 8.76 -4.38 -10.60
CA TYR A 98 10.10 -4.08 -11.05
C TYR A 98 11.07 -5.16 -10.56
N ILE A 99 11.94 -5.62 -11.45
CA ILE A 99 13.02 -6.57 -11.15
C ILE A 99 14.34 -5.88 -11.46
N ASN A 100 15.21 -5.70 -10.45
CA ASN A 100 16.48 -4.97 -10.63
C ASN A 100 16.31 -3.61 -11.33
N ASP A 101 15.38 -2.78 -10.83
CA ASP A 101 15.03 -1.45 -11.38
C ASP A 101 14.46 -1.47 -12.81
N ARG A 102 14.08 -2.64 -13.36
CA ARG A 102 13.46 -2.77 -14.68
C ARG A 102 12.00 -3.15 -14.57
N PHE A 103 11.15 -2.44 -15.29
CA PHE A 103 9.72 -2.77 -15.41
C PHE A 103 9.56 -4.22 -15.93
N SER A 104 8.82 -5.02 -15.19
CA SER A 104 8.51 -6.42 -15.50
C SER A 104 7.10 -6.54 -16.06
N ALA A 105 6.13 -6.05 -15.30
CA ALA A 105 4.71 -6.10 -15.61
C ALA A 105 4.00 -4.99 -14.85
N GLY A 106 2.80 -4.64 -15.30
CA GLY A 106 1.93 -3.78 -14.53
C GLY A 106 0.50 -3.88 -15.05
N MET A 107 -0.44 -3.63 -14.15
CA MET A 107 -1.86 -3.65 -14.46
C MET A 107 -2.57 -2.49 -13.79
N GLY A 108 -3.62 -2.02 -14.44
CA GLY A 108 -4.44 -0.89 -14.02
C GLY A 108 -5.92 -1.18 -14.18
N GLY A 109 -6.76 -0.45 -13.47
CA GLY A 109 -8.20 -0.57 -13.59
C GLY A 109 -8.92 0.53 -12.82
N VAL A 110 -10.15 0.83 -13.25
CA VAL A 110 -11.06 1.71 -12.54
C VAL A 110 -12.18 0.85 -11.99
N ILE A 111 -12.50 1.01 -10.70
CA ILE A 111 -13.65 0.32 -10.12
C ILE A 111 -14.91 0.91 -10.75
N ASP A 112 -15.70 0.06 -11.41
CA ASP A 112 -17.04 0.39 -11.85
C ASP A 112 -17.96 0.39 -10.63
N GLU A 113 -18.41 1.58 -10.21
CA GLU A 113 -19.25 1.75 -9.02
C GLU A 113 -20.61 1.04 -9.14
N ALA A 114 -21.12 0.83 -10.36
CA ALA A 114 -22.42 0.17 -10.56
C ALA A 114 -22.30 -1.34 -10.38
N THR A 115 -21.16 -1.93 -10.73
CA THR A 115 -20.96 -3.39 -10.70
C THR A 115 -20.04 -3.86 -9.57
N GLY A 116 -19.29 -2.95 -8.96
CA GLY A 116 -18.21 -3.25 -8.02
C GLY A 116 -17.03 -4.00 -8.66
N SER A 117 -17.04 -4.17 -9.99
CA SER A 117 -15.99 -4.85 -10.72
C SER A 117 -14.88 -3.88 -11.11
N MET A 118 -13.67 -4.38 -11.28
CA MET A 118 -12.53 -3.58 -11.77
C MET A 118 -12.01 -4.25 -13.04
N PRO A 119 -12.45 -3.82 -14.25
CA PRO A 119 -11.84 -4.29 -15.49
C PRO A 119 -10.36 -3.91 -15.49
N ILE A 120 -9.51 -4.91 -15.72
CA ILE A 120 -8.06 -4.78 -15.62
C ILE A 120 -7.46 -4.67 -17.02
N TYR A 121 -6.55 -3.73 -17.23
CA TYR A 121 -5.74 -3.59 -18.43
C TYR A 121 -4.26 -3.58 -18.09
N GLU A 122 -3.41 -3.95 -19.05
CA GLU A 122 -1.96 -3.80 -18.91
C GLU A 122 -1.59 -2.31 -18.98
N ILE A 123 -0.66 -1.89 -18.15
CA ILE A 123 -0.10 -0.53 -18.22
C ILE A 123 1.22 -0.56 -18.98
N ASP A 124 1.51 0.52 -19.70
CA ASP A 124 2.79 0.68 -20.39
C ASP A 124 3.95 0.78 -19.41
N ALA A 125 5.13 0.32 -19.85
CA ALA A 125 6.35 0.41 -19.06
C ALA A 125 6.69 1.86 -18.73
N VAL A 126 6.64 2.20 -17.44
CA VAL A 126 7.12 3.49 -16.92
C VAL A 126 8.55 3.32 -16.41
N PRO A 127 9.51 4.17 -16.79
CA PRO A 127 10.84 4.16 -16.18
C PRO A 127 10.73 4.41 -14.67
N MET A 128 11.47 3.65 -13.86
CA MET A 128 11.54 3.90 -12.42
C MET A 128 12.03 5.34 -12.16
N GLU A 129 11.25 6.09 -11.40
CA GLU A 129 11.61 7.46 -11.00
C GLU A 129 12.98 7.46 -10.29
N PRO A 130 13.84 8.47 -10.52
CA PRO A 130 15.19 8.49 -9.97
C PRO A 130 15.26 8.31 -8.46
N GLU A 131 14.25 8.78 -7.73
CA GLU A 131 14.12 8.67 -6.28
C GLU A 131 13.91 7.24 -5.77
N PHE A 132 13.46 6.31 -6.64
CA PHE A 132 13.28 4.90 -6.30
C PHE A 132 14.38 3.99 -6.87
N ARG A 133 15.35 4.55 -7.61
CA ARG A 133 16.49 3.76 -8.14
C ARG A 133 17.40 3.29 -7.02
N GLY A 134 17.82 2.01 -7.08
CA GLY A 134 18.68 1.41 -6.06
C GLY A 134 17.94 0.89 -4.82
N ILE A 135 16.60 1.03 -4.76
CA ILE A 135 15.76 0.27 -3.83
C ILE A 135 15.77 -1.23 -4.21
N SER A 136 16.08 -1.56 -5.47
CA SER A 136 16.14 -2.95 -5.98
C SER A 136 17.26 -3.82 -5.43
N ARG A 137 17.99 -3.42 -4.37
CA ARG A 137 18.91 -4.34 -3.70
C ARG A 137 18.17 -5.55 -3.11
N TYR A 138 16.84 -5.51 -3.04
CA TYR A 138 16.01 -6.46 -2.31
C TYR A 138 14.71 -6.89 -3.04
N MET A 139 14.54 -6.54 -4.33
CA MET A 139 13.43 -6.99 -5.20
C MET A 139 13.97 -7.73 -6.43
#